data_AF-A0A1I2ZRN4-F1
#
_entry.id   AF-A0A1I2ZRN4-F1
#
_cell.length_a   1.000
_cell.length_b   1.000
_cell.length_c   1.000
_cell.angle_alpha   90.00
_cell.angle_beta   90.00
_cell.angle_gamma   90.00
#
_symmetry.space_group_name_H-M   'P 1'
#
loop_
_entity.id
_entity.type
_entity.pdbx_description
1 polymer ?
#
loop_
_entity_poly.entity_id
_entity_poly.type
_entity_poly.pdbx_seq_one_letter_code
_entity_poly.pdbx_strand_id
1 'polypeptide(L)'
;MTTKERIVQEALNLFSIKGFKGTSVKNIADEVGIKDSSLYKHFGSKQEIFDTIVLEMKQRMSRLAERMKLPEEEDYVKSAQAYGALSLEDLLALSRNIFLFYLKDDFMSRFWRMANMEQYQNSEVYEIFRQIFMEDSIMYQAELFGEMMNQGIFVKADPVAAAMNFYTPIFFLLSKYNGREDGEEEALKTLDNQVREFYRIYRYQQ
;
A
#
# COMPACT_ATOMS: atom_id res chain seq x y z
N MET A 1 -23.02 7.29 -4.99
CA MET A 1 -22.55 6.13 -4.20
C MET A 1 -23.65 5.08 -4.17
N THR A 2 -23.37 3.86 -4.62
CA THR A 2 -24.33 2.75 -4.68
C THR A 2 -24.48 2.04 -3.33
N THR A 3 -25.54 1.27 -3.11
CA THR A 3 -25.68 0.44 -1.91
C THR A 3 -24.52 -0.55 -1.77
N LYS A 4 -24.02 -1.10 -2.90
CA LYS A 4 -22.87 -2.03 -2.90
C LYS A 4 -21.60 -1.35 -2.39
N GLU A 5 -21.33 -0.12 -2.85
CA GLU A 5 -20.21 0.69 -2.36
C GLU A 5 -20.34 1.02 -0.86
N ARG A 6 -21.56 1.31 -0.38
CA ARG A 6 -21.82 1.59 1.05
C ARG A 6 -21.55 0.36 1.90
N ILE A 7 -21.99 -0.81 1.45
CA ILE A 7 -21.70 -2.08 2.12
C ILE A 7 -20.19 -2.32 2.22
N VAL A 8 -19.43 -2.09 1.13
CA VAL A 8 -17.97 -2.26 1.11
C VAL A 8 -17.29 -1.31 2.10
N GLN A 9 -17.67 -0.02 2.11
CA GLN A 9 -17.08 0.98 3.01
C GLN A 9 -17.36 0.67 4.48
N GLU A 10 -18.60 0.37 4.85
CA GLU A 10 -18.96 0.07 6.24
C GLU A 10 -18.41 -1.28 6.70
N ALA A 11 -18.38 -2.28 5.80
CA ALA A 11 -17.73 -3.55 6.11
C ALA A 11 -16.24 -3.37 6.40
N LEU A 12 -15.52 -2.61 5.56
CA LEU A 12 -14.11 -2.33 5.79
C LEU A 12 -13.90 -1.56 7.10
N ASN A 13 -14.75 -0.58 7.39
CA ASN A 13 -14.72 0.15 8.66
C ASN A 13 -14.84 -0.81 9.85
N LEU A 14 -15.88 -1.65 9.87
CA LEU A 14 -16.12 -2.63 10.92
C LEU A 14 -14.99 -3.66 11.02
N PHE A 15 -14.48 -4.17 9.90
CA PHE A 15 -13.33 -5.09 9.89
C PHE A 15 -12.08 -4.44 10.47
N SER A 16 -11.84 -3.15 10.20
CA SER A 16 -10.68 -2.43 10.74
C SER A 16 -10.75 -2.12 12.25
N ILE A 17 -11.93 -2.26 12.87
CA ILE A 17 -12.16 -1.98 14.29
C ILE A 17 -12.37 -3.28 15.09
N LYS A 18 -13.22 -4.17 14.58
CA LYS A 18 -13.67 -5.39 15.27
C LYS A 18 -13.04 -6.66 14.72
N GLY A 19 -12.26 -6.56 13.64
CA GLY A 19 -11.77 -7.70 12.90
C GLY A 19 -12.83 -8.36 12.02
N PHE A 20 -12.38 -9.28 11.17
CA PHE A 20 -13.23 -10.01 10.23
C PHE A 20 -14.16 -10.97 10.98
N LYS A 21 -13.63 -11.74 11.95
CA LYS A 21 -14.44 -12.67 12.76
C LYS A 21 -15.45 -11.95 13.67
N GLY A 22 -15.06 -10.81 14.25
CA GLY A 22 -15.90 -10.01 15.15
C GLY A 22 -17.03 -9.23 14.45
N THR A 23 -17.07 -9.25 13.12
CA THR A 23 -18.07 -8.54 12.32
C THR A 23 -19.05 -9.52 11.68
N SER A 24 -20.35 -9.33 11.90
CA SER A 24 -21.42 -10.09 11.24
C SER A 24 -22.05 -9.33 10.07
N VAL A 25 -22.71 -10.04 9.14
CA VAL A 25 -23.47 -9.43 8.04
C VAL A 25 -24.55 -8.48 8.57
N LYS A 26 -25.18 -8.84 9.70
CA LYS A 26 -26.15 -7.99 10.39
C LYS A 26 -25.53 -6.67 10.85
N ASN A 27 -24.34 -6.70 11.45
CA ASN A 27 -23.66 -5.46 11.85
C ASN A 27 -23.43 -4.53 10.66
N ILE A 28 -23.03 -5.08 9.51
CA ILE A 28 -22.82 -4.31 8.28
C ILE A 28 -24.15 -3.74 7.78
N ALA A 29 -25.22 -4.54 7.77
CA ALA A 29 -26.55 -4.09 7.34
C ALA A 29 -27.09 -2.96 8.23
N ASP A 30 -26.90 -3.07 9.55
CA ASP A 30 -27.28 -2.06 10.54
C ASP A 30 -26.55 -0.72 10.28
N GLU A 31 -25.22 -0.72 10.09
CA GLU A 31 -24.45 0.49 9.78
C GLU A 31 -24.83 1.11 8.41
N VAL A 32 -25.15 0.28 7.42
CA VAL A 32 -25.64 0.76 6.12
C VAL A 32 -27.09 1.26 6.20
N GLY A 33 -27.84 0.92 7.25
CA GLY A 33 -29.25 1.26 7.42
C GLY A 33 -30.18 0.47 6.49
N ILE A 34 -29.86 -0.79 6.23
CA ILE A 34 -30.68 -1.70 5.40
C ILE A 34 -31.03 -2.98 6.19
N LYS A 35 -32.04 -3.72 5.73
CA LYS A 35 -32.35 -5.05 6.30
C LYS A 35 -31.27 -6.06 5.91
N ASP A 36 -30.97 -7.01 6.79
CA ASP A 36 -30.06 -8.14 6.52
C ASP A 36 -30.38 -8.83 5.18
N SER A 37 -31.67 -9.09 4.93
CA SER A 37 -32.14 -9.71 3.68
C SER A 37 -31.89 -8.88 2.42
N SER A 38 -31.76 -7.55 2.54
CA SER A 38 -31.39 -6.67 1.44
C SER A 38 -29.89 -6.73 1.15
N LEU A 39 -29.05 -6.91 2.17
CA LEU A 39 -27.60 -7.07 1.97
C LEU A 39 -27.30 -8.34 1.18
N TYR A 40 -28.00 -9.44 1.46
CA TYR A 40 -27.89 -10.69 0.72
C TYR A 40 -28.28 -10.61 -0.76
N LYS A 41 -28.96 -9.53 -1.20
CA LYS A 41 -29.22 -9.27 -2.62
C LYS A 41 -28.00 -8.67 -3.35
N HIS A 42 -27.06 -8.10 -2.59
CA HIS A 42 -25.85 -7.46 -3.13
C HIS A 42 -24.62 -8.35 -3.00
N PHE A 43 -24.56 -9.16 -1.95
CA PHE A 43 -23.47 -10.08 -1.66
C PHE A 43 -24.02 -11.38 -1.05
N GLY A 44 -23.65 -12.53 -1.61
CA GLY A 44 -24.05 -13.84 -1.14
C GLY A 44 -23.38 -14.23 0.18
N SER A 45 -22.25 -13.61 0.55
CA SER A 45 -21.56 -13.91 1.81
C SER A 45 -20.71 -12.75 2.32
N LYS A 46 -20.30 -12.83 3.60
CA LYS A 46 -19.29 -11.93 4.18
C LYS A 46 -17.93 -12.04 3.49
N GLN A 47 -17.61 -13.23 2.97
CA GLN A 47 -16.39 -13.47 2.20
C GLN A 47 -16.41 -12.66 0.90
N GLU A 48 -17.52 -12.69 0.15
CA GLU A 48 -17.64 -11.94 -1.11
C GLU A 48 -17.47 -10.43 -0.90
N ILE A 49 -17.90 -9.90 0.25
CA ILE A 49 -17.65 -8.49 0.61
C ILE A 49 -16.16 -8.24 0.81
N PHE A 50 -15.47 -9.14 1.52
CA PHE A 50 -14.03 -9.06 1.71
C PHE A 50 -13.25 -9.16 0.40
N ASP A 51 -13.59 -10.12 -0.47
CA ASP A 51 -12.96 -10.26 -1.79
C ASP A 51 -13.14 -8.98 -2.62
N THR A 52 -14.30 -8.34 -2.51
CA THR A 52 -14.57 -7.05 -3.16
C THR A 52 -13.75 -5.91 -2.57
N ILE A 53 -13.52 -5.89 -1.25
CA ILE A 53 -12.59 -4.93 -0.60
C ILE A 53 -11.17 -5.13 -1.13
N VAL A 54 -10.69 -6.38 -1.26
CA VAL A 54 -9.36 -6.68 -1.80
C VAL A 54 -9.24 -6.24 -3.25
N LEU A 55 -10.27 -6.46 -4.07
CA LEU A 55 -10.30 -6.00 -5.45
C LEU A 55 -10.27 -4.47 -5.55
N GLU A 56 -11.06 -3.77 -4.72
CA GLU A 56 -11.06 -2.30 -4.67
C GLU A 56 -9.70 -1.75 -4.25
N MET A 57 -9.03 -2.40 -3.28
CA MET A 57 -7.67 -2.06 -2.87
C MET A 57 -6.68 -2.17 -4.05
N LYS A 58 -6.69 -3.30 -4.77
CA LYS A 58 -5.83 -3.50 -5.95
C LYS A 58 -6.09 -2.44 -7.02
N GLN A 59 -7.35 -2.13 -7.31
CA GLN A 59 -7.70 -1.08 -8.26
C GLN A 59 -7.24 0.32 -7.81
N ARG A 60 -7.31 0.61 -6.51
CA ARG A 60 -6.78 1.87 -5.95
C ARG A 60 -5.28 1.97 -6.12
N MET A 61 -4.55 0.88 -5.91
CA MET A 61 -3.10 0.81 -6.15
C MET A 61 -2.77 1.03 -7.63
N SER A 62 -3.47 0.34 -8.56
CA SER A 62 -3.28 0.56 -10.00
C SER A 62 -3.52 2.02 -10.39
N ARG A 63 -4.59 2.64 -9.89
CA ARG A 63 -4.87 4.07 -10.15
C ARG A 63 -3.81 5.00 -9.57
N LEU A 64 -3.22 4.66 -8.41
CA LEU A 64 -2.10 5.43 -7.85
C LEU A 64 -0.87 5.31 -8.76
N ALA A 65 -0.54 4.10 -9.20
CA ALA A 65 0.57 3.84 -10.09
C ALA A 65 0.44 4.65 -11.39
N GLU A 66 -0.72 4.61 -12.04
CA GLU A 66 -1.02 5.42 -13.23
C GLU A 66 -0.85 6.93 -12.99
N ARG A 67 -1.42 7.46 -11.90
CA ARG A 67 -1.36 8.90 -11.55
C ARG A 67 0.07 9.37 -11.29
N MET A 68 0.84 8.55 -10.60
CA MET A 68 2.24 8.83 -10.30
C MET A 68 3.16 8.50 -11.47
N LYS A 69 2.61 7.98 -12.59
CA LYS A 69 3.35 7.47 -13.73
C LYS A 69 4.42 6.47 -13.30
N LEU A 70 4.11 5.66 -12.28
CA LEU A 70 4.94 4.52 -11.93
C LEU A 70 4.89 3.59 -13.15
N PRO A 71 6.04 3.24 -13.71
CA PRO A 71 6.11 2.46 -14.91
C PRO A 71 5.65 1.03 -14.62
N GLU A 72 4.94 0.47 -15.59
CA GLU A 72 4.35 -0.87 -15.52
C GLU A 72 5.44 -1.93 -15.33
N GLU A 73 5.11 -2.99 -14.59
CA GLU A 73 6.03 -4.09 -14.20
C GLU A 73 6.65 -4.83 -15.41
N GLU A 74 6.23 -4.52 -16.64
CA GLU A 74 6.62 -5.21 -17.86
C GLU A 74 7.80 -4.54 -18.61
N ASP A 75 8.16 -3.28 -18.33
CA ASP A 75 9.28 -2.57 -19.00
C ASP A 75 10.23 -1.90 -18.00
N TYR A 76 11.06 -2.72 -17.35
CA TYR A 76 12.06 -2.27 -16.37
C TYR A 76 13.12 -1.34 -16.98
N VAL A 77 13.43 -1.46 -18.28
CA VAL A 77 14.44 -0.62 -18.95
C VAL A 77 13.95 0.83 -19.01
N LYS A 78 12.74 1.03 -19.53
CA LYS A 78 12.11 2.36 -19.57
C LYS A 78 11.82 2.89 -18.18
N SER A 79 11.44 2.01 -17.25
CA SER A 79 11.24 2.35 -15.85
C SER A 79 12.49 2.94 -15.22
N ALA A 80 13.61 2.25 -15.35
CA ALA A 80 14.89 2.67 -14.78
C ALA A 80 15.32 4.03 -15.31
N GLN A 81 15.09 4.34 -16.59
CA GLN A 81 15.38 5.66 -17.15
C GLN A 81 14.47 6.75 -16.56
N ALA A 82 13.16 6.47 -16.42
CA ALA A 82 12.21 7.41 -15.85
C ALA A 82 12.54 7.76 -14.39
N TYR A 83 12.80 6.74 -13.56
CA TYR A 83 13.27 6.94 -12.18
C TYR A 83 14.69 7.53 -12.12
N GLY A 84 15.51 7.18 -13.11
CA GLY A 84 16.82 7.76 -13.34
C GLY A 84 16.77 9.26 -13.60
N ALA A 85 15.70 9.79 -14.18
CA ALA A 85 15.58 11.22 -14.42
C ALA A 85 15.11 12.03 -13.20
N LEU A 86 14.62 11.38 -12.14
CA LEU A 86 14.12 12.07 -10.96
C LEU A 86 15.24 12.78 -10.19
N SER A 87 14.99 14.04 -9.85
CA SER A 87 15.79 14.75 -8.85
C SER A 87 15.55 14.17 -7.45
N LEU A 88 16.39 14.55 -6.49
CA LEU A 88 16.16 14.19 -5.09
C LEU A 88 14.82 14.78 -4.59
N GLU A 89 14.51 16.00 -5.00
CA GLU A 89 13.27 16.70 -4.66
C GLU A 89 12.04 15.96 -5.21
N ASP A 90 12.11 15.47 -6.44
CA ASP A 90 11.02 14.69 -7.05
C ASP A 90 10.85 13.33 -6.35
N LEU A 91 11.96 12.66 -6.00
CA LEU A 91 11.91 11.40 -5.27
C LEU A 91 11.31 11.59 -3.88
N LEU A 92 11.69 12.65 -3.16
CA LEU A 92 11.09 13.01 -1.87
C LEU A 92 9.58 13.25 -2.00
N ALA A 93 9.17 14.04 -2.99
CA ALA A 93 7.75 14.29 -3.24
C ALA A 93 6.98 13.00 -3.56
N LEU A 94 7.56 12.13 -4.39
CA LEU A 94 6.97 10.84 -4.73
C LEU A 94 6.80 9.93 -3.51
N SER A 95 7.86 9.75 -2.71
CA SER A 95 7.84 8.94 -1.49
C SER A 95 6.81 9.45 -0.49
N ARG A 96 6.73 10.77 -0.29
CA ARG A 96 5.71 11.38 0.59
C ARG A 96 4.29 11.13 0.08
N ASN A 97 4.04 11.27 -1.22
CA ASN A 97 2.72 11.06 -1.78
C ASN A 97 2.26 9.60 -1.63
N ILE A 98 3.15 8.64 -1.88
CA ILE A 98 2.87 7.21 -1.67
C ILE A 98 2.61 6.94 -0.18
N PHE A 99 3.47 7.44 0.70
CA PHE A 99 3.32 7.26 2.14
C PHE A 99 1.99 7.83 2.66
N LEU A 100 1.66 9.07 2.29
CA LEU A 100 0.40 9.72 2.69
C LEU A 100 -0.82 9.04 2.10
N PHE A 101 -0.74 8.46 0.91
CA PHE A 101 -1.83 7.66 0.35
C PHE A 101 -2.17 6.48 1.26
N TYR A 102 -1.19 5.69 1.68
CA TYR A 102 -1.44 4.57 2.61
C TYR A 102 -1.82 5.03 4.03
N LEU A 103 -1.28 6.17 4.48
CA LEU A 103 -1.51 6.66 5.83
C LEU A 103 -2.87 7.36 5.99
N LYS A 104 -3.33 8.10 4.97
CA LYS A 104 -4.43 9.06 5.07
C LYS A 104 -5.60 8.81 4.14
N ASP A 105 -5.45 8.06 3.04
CA ASP A 105 -6.62 7.67 2.27
C ASP A 105 -7.54 6.83 3.18
N ASP A 106 -8.81 7.21 3.26
CA ASP A 106 -9.75 6.63 4.20
C ASP A 106 -9.90 5.11 3.99
N PHE A 107 -9.90 4.68 2.73
CA PHE A 107 -9.98 3.26 2.40
C PHE A 107 -8.66 2.56 2.69
N MET A 108 -7.53 3.09 2.18
CA MET A 108 -6.23 2.41 2.32
C MET A 108 -5.77 2.31 3.77
N SER A 109 -5.98 3.35 4.56
CA SER A 109 -5.61 3.36 5.98
C SER A 109 -6.39 2.32 6.79
N ARG A 110 -7.70 2.16 6.53
CA ARG A 110 -8.54 1.11 7.13
C ARG A 110 -8.18 -0.28 6.64
N PHE A 111 -7.88 -0.43 5.34
CA PHE A 111 -7.42 -1.69 4.76
C PHE A 111 -6.12 -2.14 5.40
N TRP A 112 -5.14 -1.25 5.52
CA TRP A 112 -3.87 -1.51 6.17
C TRP A 112 -4.05 -2.00 7.62
N ARG A 113 -4.90 -1.31 8.39
CA ARG A 113 -5.20 -1.68 9.78
C ARG A 113 -5.86 -3.06 9.87
N MET A 114 -6.86 -3.29 9.04
CA MET A 114 -7.56 -4.58 8.96
C MET A 114 -6.59 -5.70 8.59
N ALA A 115 -5.78 -5.53 7.55
CA ALA A 115 -4.81 -6.53 7.12
C ALA A 115 -3.79 -6.84 8.22
N ASN A 116 -3.27 -5.81 8.90
CA ASN A 116 -2.32 -5.98 9.99
C ASN A 116 -2.92 -6.73 11.19
N MET A 117 -4.17 -6.44 11.56
CA MET A 117 -4.86 -7.15 12.65
C MET A 117 -5.17 -8.60 12.32
N GLU A 118 -5.61 -8.87 11.09
CA GLU A 118 -6.17 -10.16 10.69
C GLU A 118 -5.11 -11.15 10.17
N GLN A 119 -3.90 -10.70 9.82
CA GLN A 119 -2.84 -11.57 9.27
C GLN A 119 -2.51 -12.79 10.17
N TYR A 120 -2.75 -12.71 11.49
CA TYR A 120 -2.48 -13.82 12.41
C TYR A 120 -3.69 -14.72 12.67
N GLN A 121 -4.87 -14.36 12.14
CA GLN A 121 -6.14 -15.04 12.42
C GLN A 121 -6.87 -15.53 11.16
N ASN A 122 -6.50 -14.99 10.00
CA ASN A 122 -7.04 -15.32 8.70
C ASN A 122 -5.89 -15.53 7.71
N SER A 123 -5.70 -16.78 7.28
CA SER A 123 -4.64 -17.16 6.35
C SER A 123 -4.77 -16.50 4.98
N GLU A 124 -5.99 -16.18 4.54
CA GLU A 124 -6.20 -15.47 3.28
C GLU A 124 -5.72 -14.02 3.36
N VAL A 125 -6.02 -13.35 4.48
CA VAL A 125 -5.51 -11.99 4.74
C VAL A 125 -4.00 -12.02 4.88
N TYR A 126 -3.44 -13.04 5.54
CA TYR A 126 -2.00 -13.23 5.63
C TYR A 126 -1.35 -13.32 4.25
N GLU A 127 -1.86 -14.17 3.35
CA GLU A 127 -1.29 -14.31 2.01
C GLU A 127 -1.40 -13.02 1.20
N ILE A 128 -2.53 -12.32 1.27
CA ILE A 128 -2.70 -11.02 0.60
C ILE A 128 -1.69 -10.00 1.14
N PHE A 129 -1.55 -9.93 2.47
CA PHE A 129 -0.64 -8.98 3.12
C PHE A 129 0.82 -9.29 2.78
N ARG A 130 1.21 -10.57 2.88
CA ARG A 130 2.55 -11.08 2.56
C ARG A 130 2.87 -10.81 1.09
N GLN A 131 2.02 -11.23 0.18
CA GLN A 131 2.26 -11.08 -1.25
C GLN A 131 2.39 -9.61 -1.64
N ILE A 132 1.43 -8.76 -1.25
CA ILE A 132 1.40 -7.36 -1.71
C ILE A 132 2.48 -6.50 -1.03
N PHE A 133 2.58 -6.58 0.29
CA PHE A 133 3.43 -5.67 1.07
C PHE A 133 4.81 -6.25 1.41
N MET A 134 5.02 -7.56 1.36
CA MET A 134 6.32 -8.15 1.72
C MET A 134 7.06 -8.75 0.53
N GLU A 135 6.37 -9.16 -0.54
CA GLU A 135 6.99 -9.81 -1.69
C GLU A 135 7.00 -8.93 -2.93
N ASP A 136 5.82 -8.68 -3.52
CA ASP A 136 5.67 -7.99 -4.81
C ASP A 136 6.33 -6.60 -4.78
N SER A 137 6.13 -5.85 -3.68
CA SER A 137 6.74 -4.52 -3.49
C SER A 137 8.28 -4.54 -3.52
N ILE A 138 8.89 -5.54 -2.88
CA ILE A 138 10.37 -5.66 -2.81
C ILE A 138 10.90 -6.21 -4.13
N MET A 139 10.22 -7.20 -4.72
CA MET A 139 10.62 -7.81 -5.98
C MET A 139 10.63 -6.78 -7.12
N TYR A 140 9.56 -6.00 -7.27
CA TYR A 140 9.49 -4.93 -8.27
C TYR A 140 10.63 -3.92 -8.11
N GLN A 141 10.89 -3.47 -6.87
CA GLN A 141 11.95 -2.51 -6.60
C GLN A 141 13.35 -3.10 -6.82
N ALA A 142 13.55 -4.39 -6.53
CA ALA A 142 14.81 -5.07 -6.77
C ALA A 142 15.10 -5.17 -8.28
N GLU A 143 14.13 -5.58 -9.08
CA GLU A 143 14.26 -5.62 -10.55
C GLU A 143 14.55 -4.23 -11.12
N LEU A 144 13.78 -3.22 -10.69
CA LEU A 144 13.98 -1.83 -11.09
C LEU A 144 15.38 -1.32 -10.72
N PHE A 145 15.81 -1.50 -9.48
CA PHE A 145 17.10 -1.01 -9.02
C PHE A 145 18.25 -1.79 -9.66
N GLY A 146 18.10 -3.09 -9.89
CA GLY A 146 19.05 -3.89 -10.66
C GLY A 146 19.23 -3.33 -12.07
N GLU A 147 18.14 -2.94 -12.73
CA GLU A 147 18.20 -2.33 -14.05
C GLU A 147 18.83 -0.92 -14.00
N MET A 148 18.51 -0.10 -12.98
CA MET A 148 19.20 1.18 -12.76
C MET A 148 20.70 1.01 -12.54
N MET A 149 21.14 -0.08 -11.88
CA MET A 149 22.55 -0.43 -11.73
C MET A 149 23.18 -0.91 -13.05
N ASN A 150 22.43 -1.57 -13.94
CA ASN A 150 22.90 -1.97 -15.27
C ASN A 150 23.13 -0.75 -16.17
N GLN A 151 22.27 0.25 -16.05
CA GLN A 151 22.36 1.50 -16.80
C GLN A 151 23.35 2.52 -16.19
N GLY A 152 24.00 2.19 -15.06
CA GLY A 152 24.96 3.08 -14.40
C GLY A 152 24.32 4.28 -13.68
N ILE A 153 23.00 4.26 -13.47
CA ILE A 153 22.25 5.27 -12.73
C ILE A 153 22.50 5.09 -11.23
N PHE A 154 22.49 3.84 -10.77
CA PHE A 154 22.90 3.45 -9.43
C PHE A 154 24.30 2.83 -9.44
N VAL A 155 25.01 2.98 -8.32
CA VAL A 155 26.24 2.23 -8.05
C VAL A 155 25.93 0.74 -7.97
N LYS A 156 26.89 -0.10 -8.36
CA LYS A 156 26.74 -1.56 -8.26
C LYS A 156 26.61 -1.98 -6.79
N ALA A 157 25.54 -2.71 -6.49
CA ALA A 157 25.24 -3.28 -5.19
C ALA A 157 24.34 -4.51 -5.35
N ASP A 158 23.93 -5.12 -4.24
CA ASP A 158 22.87 -6.13 -4.27
C ASP A 158 21.49 -5.44 -4.45
N PRO A 159 20.71 -5.79 -5.49
CA PRO A 159 19.45 -5.12 -5.81
C PRO A 159 18.37 -5.35 -4.75
N VAL A 160 18.32 -6.55 -4.13
CA VAL A 160 17.35 -6.87 -3.08
C VAL A 160 17.64 -6.06 -1.82
N ALA A 161 18.93 -5.93 -1.45
CA ALA A 161 19.34 -5.10 -0.33
C ALA A 161 19.00 -3.62 -0.57
N ALA A 162 19.20 -3.11 -1.79
CA ALA A 162 18.79 -1.75 -2.15
C ALA A 162 17.27 -1.56 -2.03
N ALA A 163 16.48 -2.52 -2.53
CA ALA A 163 15.02 -2.51 -2.40
C ALA A 163 14.59 -2.51 -0.93
N MET A 164 15.16 -3.37 -0.10
CA MET A 164 14.87 -3.40 1.35
C MET A 164 15.22 -2.08 2.03
N ASN A 165 16.37 -1.48 1.71
CA ASN A 165 16.79 -0.20 2.29
C ASN A 165 15.83 0.94 1.94
N PHE A 166 15.17 0.88 0.77
CA PHE A 166 14.16 1.88 0.38
C PHE A 166 12.77 1.57 0.96
N TYR A 167 12.34 0.31 0.91
CA TYR A 167 10.98 -0.11 1.27
C TYR A 167 10.74 -0.16 2.78
N THR A 168 11.68 -0.75 3.53
CA THR A 168 11.45 -1.07 4.94
C THR A 168 11.22 0.16 5.83
N PRO A 169 11.85 1.34 5.60
CA PRO A 169 11.50 2.53 6.37
C PRO A 169 10.07 3.00 6.11
N ILE A 170 9.58 2.92 4.87
CA ILE A 170 8.19 3.27 4.52
C ILE A 170 7.22 2.34 5.26
N PHE A 171 7.45 1.03 5.16
CA PHE A 171 6.65 0.01 5.84
C PHE A 171 6.64 0.21 7.37
N PHE A 172 7.82 0.44 7.95
CA PHE A 172 7.98 0.69 9.38
C PHE A 172 7.21 1.94 9.83
N LEU A 173 7.36 3.05 9.10
CA LEU A 173 6.67 4.30 9.43
C LEU A 173 5.14 4.14 9.27
N LEU A 174 4.67 3.41 8.26
CA LEU A 174 3.24 3.12 8.12
C LEU A 174 2.73 2.32 9.30
N SER A 175 3.46 1.29 9.72
CA SER A 175 3.12 0.49 10.89
C SER A 175 3.13 1.31 12.20
N LYS A 176 4.08 2.25 12.34
CA LYS A 176 4.23 3.11 13.52
C LYS A 176 3.12 4.17 13.64
N TYR A 177 2.65 4.72 12.51
CA TYR A 177 1.79 5.90 12.51
C TYR A 177 0.36 5.65 12.02
N ASN A 178 0.06 4.53 11.36
CA ASN A 178 -1.30 4.25 10.89
C ASN A 178 -2.32 4.26 12.05
N GLY A 179 -3.38 5.05 11.88
CA GLY A 179 -4.45 5.20 12.88
C GLY A 179 -4.16 6.16 14.03
N ARG A 180 -3.01 6.83 14.03
CA ARG A 180 -2.72 7.92 14.97
C ARG A 180 -3.24 9.26 14.44
N GLU A 181 -3.68 10.12 15.34
CA GLU A 181 -4.06 11.51 15.03
C GLU A 181 -2.84 12.43 14.97
N ASP A 182 -1.72 12.03 15.57
CA ASP A 182 -0.48 12.79 15.71
C ASP A 182 0.73 12.13 15.00
N GLY A 183 1.85 12.84 14.95
CA GLY A 183 3.14 12.28 14.50
C GLY A 183 3.36 12.25 12.98
N GLU A 184 2.43 12.75 12.18
CA GLU A 184 2.59 12.83 10.72
C GLU A 184 3.81 13.64 10.30
N GLU A 185 4.03 14.82 10.89
CA GLU A 185 5.19 15.66 10.59
C GLU A 185 6.51 14.94 10.91
N GLU A 186 6.56 14.25 12.06
CA GLU A 186 7.73 13.44 12.45
C GLU A 186 7.94 12.26 11.47
N ALA A 187 6.86 11.62 11.02
CA ALA A 187 6.89 10.54 10.05
C ALA A 187 7.47 11.01 8.72
N LEU A 188 6.97 12.13 8.18
CA LEU A 188 7.45 12.71 6.92
C LEU A 188 8.90 13.17 7.02
N LYS A 189 9.29 13.81 8.14
CA LYS A 189 10.69 14.18 8.37
C LYS A 189 11.61 12.97 8.41
N THR A 190 11.18 11.89 9.06
CA THR A 190 11.96 10.64 9.12
C THR A 190 12.06 9.99 7.75
N LEU A 191 10.95 9.91 7.01
CA LEU A 191 10.90 9.39 5.64
C LEU A 191 11.86 10.15 4.73
N ASP A 192 11.83 11.48 4.76
CA ASP A 192 12.72 12.28 3.93
C ASP A 192 14.19 11.99 4.20
N ASN A 193 14.56 11.84 5.47
CA ASN A 193 15.94 11.53 5.84
C ASN A 193 16.37 10.16 5.30
N GLN A 194 15.47 9.17 5.33
CA GLN A 194 15.73 7.85 4.77
C GLN A 194 15.87 7.88 3.25
N VAL A 195 15.01 8.65 2.56
CA VAL A 195 15.12 8.85 1.11
C VAL A 195 16.41 9.58 0.74
N ARG A 196 16.84 10.59 1.50
CA ARG A 196 18.12 11.27 1.29
C ARG A 196 19.31 10.33 1.46
N GLU A 197 19.32 9.51 2.51
CA GLU A 197 20.39 8.53 2.72
C GLU A 197 20.40 7.47 1.62
N PHE A 198 19.24 6.94 1.23
CA PHE A 198 19.13 6.02 0.10
C PHE A 198 19.69 6.64 -1.19
N TYR A 199 19.29 7.88 -1.51
CA TYR A 199 19.79 8.60 -2.67
C TYR A 199 21.30 8.79 -2.59
N ARG A 200 21.85 9.20 -1.44
CA ARG A 200 23.29 9.39 -1.24
C ARG A 200 24.09 8.09 -1.40
N ILE A 201 23.56 6.97 -0.92
CA ILE A 201 24.22 5.65 -0.93
C ILE A 201 24.24 5.06 -2.34
N TYR A 202 23.11 5.09 -3.03
CA TYR A 202 22.95 4.32 -4.27
C TYR A 202 23.12 5.14 -5.54
N ARG A 203 22.87 6.45 -5.48
CA ARG A 203 23.01 7.29 -6.67
C ARG A 203 24.48 7.44 -7.04
N TYR A 204 24.80 7.29 -8.32
CA TYR A 204 26.14 7.58 -8.81
C TYR A 204 26.45 9.06 -8.59
N GLN A 205 27.47 9.35 -7.78
CA GLN A 205 28.02 10.70 -7.65
C GLN A 205 29.01 10.87 -8.80
N GLN A 206 28.79 11.85 -9.67
CA GLN A 206 29.82 12.28 -10.63
C GLN A 206 30.99 12.92 -9.88
#